data_AF-A0A7Y2C8E2-F1
#
_entry.id   AF-A0A7Y2C8E2-F1
#
_cell.length_a   1.000
_cell.length_b   1.000
_cell.length_c   1.000
_cell.angle_alpha   90.00
_cell.angle_beta   90.00
_cell.angle_gamma   90.00
#
_symmetry.space_group_name_H-M   'P 1'
#
loop_
_entity.id
_entity.type
_entity.pdbx_description
1 polymer ?
#
loop_
_entity_poly.entity_id
_entity_poly.type
_entity_poly.pdbx_seq_one_letter_code
_entity_poly.pdbx_strand_id
1 'polypeptide(L)'
;LLAHELAGNRFDDAFSALGKPGSNGVRDVLDEAKWGLEWMHRLHPEVGQLFHQVADDRDHIGWKWPDQDSSDYGWGPNSYRALYFADGRPQGLKEFKSTSTGVANLAGRYAAGMAMAYRVWRERAPVFAANSLAAARDVYSMGKAKEGYQQGNSYGAPYRYTEDTWADDMEWGAAELYAVTGEAGFLKDAKRYARMAGSTSWLPRDTTNHYQYYPFVNVGHFALYDHVDEAFQDSLAGYYRAGIEAAIARGSRNAYGIGVPFIWCSNNLTTALITQILLYERMTGDVQYHDFMLRQRDWLLGRNPWGTSMFTGIPRDGEYPMDVHTSVYVLTEEVVPGGLVDGPVYATIYNSLAGLVLTEPDEFAEVQNPYVVYHDDRGDYSTNEPTMDGTAGAIYMMAFFGEEAR
;
A
#
# COMPACT_ATOMS: atom_id res chain seq x y z
N LEU A 1 -9.76 5.96 -0.32
CA LEU A 1 -11.01 6.05 0.46
C LEU A 1 -10.79 6.64 1.84
N LEU A 2 -9.97 6.03 2.70
CA LEU A 2 -9.68 6.54 4.06
C LEU A 2 -9.29 8.04 4.08
N ALA A 3 -8.37 8.44 3.21
CA ALA A 3 -7.96 9.86 3.10
C ALA A 3 -9.14 10.80 2.82
N HIS A 4 -10.08 10.41 1.95
CA HIS A 4 -11.27 11.19 1.66
C HIS A 4 -12.22 11.28 2.87
N GLU A 5 -12.39 10.21 3.63
CA GLU A 5 -13.26 10.23 4.81
C GLU A 5 -12.66 11.07 5.95
N LEU A 6 -11.34 11.03 6.11
CA LEU A 6 -10.64 11.73 7.19
C LEU A 6 -10.31 13.19 6.86
N ALA A 7 -10.12 13.52 5.57
CA ALA A 7 -9.66 14.82 5.09
C ALA A 7 -10.34 15.23 3.76
N GLY A 8 -11.64 14.94 3.63
CA GLY A 8 -12.37 15.12 2.37
C GLY A 8 -12.39 16.54 1.83
N ASN A 9 -12.34 17.56 2.70
CA ASN A 9 -12.27 18.98 2.34
C ASN A 9 -10.94 19.40 1.68
N ARG A 10 -10.00 18.46 1.48
CA ARG A 10 -8.68 18.70 0.87
C ARG A 10 -8.59 18.26 -0.59
N PHE A 11 -9.66 17.68 -1.13
CA PHE A 11 -9.69 17.18 -2.50
C PHE A 11 -10.67 18.00 -3.33
N ASP A 12 -10.15 18.58 -4.42
CA ASP A 12 -10.93 19.31 -5.42
C ASP A 12 -11.74 18.35 -6.32
N ASP A 13 -12.60 18.96 -7.14
CA ASP A 13 -13.33 18.35 -8.27
C ASP A 13 -12.95 19.17 -9.52
N ALA A 14 -11.74 18.91 -10.02
CA ALA A 14 -11.17 19.63 -11.15
C ALA A 14 -11.15 18.79 -12.43
N PHE A 15 -11.34 17.48 -12.32
CA PHE A 15 -11.25 16.54 -13.43
C PHE A 15 -12.46 15.60 -13.46
N SER A 16 -12.84 15.19 -14.66
CA SER A 16 -13.82 14.12 -14.84
C SER A 16 -13.21 12.76 -14.48
N ALA A 17 -14.05 11.76 -14.26
CA ALA A 17 -13.67 10.35 -14.08
C ALA A 17 -12.78 9.72 -15.17
N LEU A 18 -12.52 10.42 -16.28
CA LEU A 18 -11.56 10.01 -17.32
C LEU A 18 -10.24 10.79 -17.25
N GLY A 19 -10.00 11.54 -16.18
CA GLY A 19 -8.82 12.41 -16.01
C GLY A 19 -8.81 13.65 -16.91
N LYS A 20 -9.92 13.99 -17.57
CA LYS A 20 -10.01 15.18 -18.43
C LYS A 20 -10.38 16.43 -17.61
N PRO A 21 -9.81 17.61 -17.90
CA PRO A 21 -10.17 18.85 -17.21
C PRO A 21 -11.67 19.12 -17.22
N GLY A 22 -12.20 19.54 -16.07
CA GLY A 22 -13.60 19.90 -15.86
C GLY A 22 -14.26 19.07 -14.76
N SER A 23 -15.02 19.76 -13.90
CA SER A 23 -15.76 19.16 -12.78
C SER A 23 -16.87 18.22 -13.26
N ASN A 24 -17.09 17.11 -12.53
CA ASN A 24 -18.25 16.23 -12.69
C ASN A 24 -19.13 16.14 -11.42
N GLY A 25 -18.86 16.98 -10.43
CA GLY A 25 -19.50 17.04 -9.13
C GLY A 25 -18.95 16.03 -8.12
N VAL A 26 -17.96 15.19 -8.48
CA VAL A 26 -17.31 14.18 -7.63
C VAL A 26 -15.90 14.69 -7.31
N ARG A 27 -15.45 14.59 -6.05
CA ARG A 27 -14.04 14.89 -5.75
C ARG A 27 -13.14 13.92 -6.53
N ASP A 28 -12.10 14.42 -7.18
CA ASP A 28 -11.28 13.63 -8.14
C ASP A 28 -10.73 12.34 -7.51
N VAL A 29 -10.33 12.41 -6.23
CA VAL A 29 -9.85 11.24 -5.46
C VAL A 29 -10.86 10.10 -5.37
N LEU A 30 -12.15 10.41 -5.41
CA LEU A 30 -13.22 9.40 -5.40
C LEU A 30 -13.43 8.79 -6.77
N ASP A 31 -13.27 9.54 -7.85
CA ASP A 31 -13.32 8.95 -9.19
C ASP A 31 -12.19 7.93 -9.38
N GLU A 32 -10.97 8.28 -8.95
CA GLU A 32 -9.82 7.35 -8.98
C GLU A 32 -10.05 6.14 -8.07
N ALA A 33 -10.57 6.36 -6.85
CA ALA A 33 -10.92 5.25 -5.97
C ALA A 33 -11.99 4.34 -6.58
N LYS A 34 -12.98 4.91 -7.28
CA LYS A 34 -14.02 4.13 -7.96
C LYS A 34 -13.46 3.30 -9.11
N TRP A 35 -12.49 3.82 -9.86
CA TRP A 35 -11.80 3.06 -10.91
C TRP A 35 -11.17 1.77 -10.34
N GLY A 36 -10.45 1.88 -9.22
CA GLY A 36 -9.89 0.72 -8.51
C GLY A 36 -10.96 -0.25 -8.00
N LEU A 37 -12.05 0.26 -7.42
CA LEU A 37 -13.17 -0.57 -6.94
C LEU A 37 -13.90 -1.30 -8.08
N GLU A 38 -14.05 -0.68 -9.24
CA GLU A 38 -14.62 -1.33 -10.44
C GLU A 38 -13.71 -2.44 -10.95
N TRP A 39 -12.38 -2.28 -10.85
CA TRP A 39 -11.45 -3.38 -11.12
C TRP A 39 -11.58 -4.50 -10.09
N MET A 40 -11.72 -4.19 -8.80
CA MET A 40 -11.96 -5.19 -7.75
C MET A 40 -13.25 -6.00 -8.02
N HIS A 41 -14.34 -5.37 -8.46
CA HIS A 41 -15.55 -6.10 -8.88
C HIS A 41 -15.27 -7.12 -9.99
N ARG A 42 -14.34 -6.84 -10.92
CA ARG A 42 -13.94 -7.80 -11.97
C ARG A 42 -13.12 -8.98 -11.43
N LEU A 43 -12.47 -8.82 -10.26
CA LEU A 43 -11.78 -9.90 -9.56
C LEU A 43 -12.72 -10.79 -8.75
N HIS A 44 -13.99 -10.38 -8.57
CA HIS A 44 -15.05 -11.17 -7.94
C HIS A 44 -16.27 -11.24 -8.89
N PRO A 45 -16.14 -11.93 -10.04
CA PRO A 45 -17.20 -11.93 -11.07
C PRO A 45 -18.45 -12.71 -10.66
N GLU A 46 -18.31 -13.67 -9.75
CA GLU A 46 -19.39 -14.52 -9.24
C GLU A 46 -19.19 -14.83 -7.75
N VAL A 47 -20.30 -15.14 -7.07
CA VAL A 47 -20.34 -15.59 -5.68
C VAL A 47 -19.34 -16.73 -5.46
N GLY A 48 -18.48 -16.60 -4.45
CA GLY A 48 -17.45 -17.58 -4.10
C GLY A 48 -16.21 -17.59 -5.01
N GLN A 49 -16.07 -16.66 -5.97
CA GLN A 49 -14.89 -16.55 -6.82
C GLN A 49 -14.06 -15.32 -6.47
N LEU A 50 -12.77 -15.49 -6.21
CA LEU A 50 -11.87 -14.35 -6.01
C LEU A 50 -10.60 -14.59 -6.81
N PHE A 51 -10.19 -13.60 -7.59
CA PHE A 51 -8.90 -13.58 -8.28
C PHE A 51 -7.99 -12.54 -7.61
N HIS A 52 -6.69 -12.82 -7.55
CA HIS A 52 -5.77 -12.00 -6.75
C HIS A 52 -4.59 -11.43 -7.53
N GLN A 53 -4.32 -11.98 -8.70
CA GLN A 53 -3.19 -11.55 -9.52
C GLN A 53 -3.51 -11.75 -11.00
N VAL A 54 -3.18 -10.73 -11.78
CA VAL A 54 -3.11 -10.77 -13.25
C VAL A 54 -1.63 -10.63 -13.61
N ALA A 55 -1.14 -11.43 -14.56
CA ALA A 55 0.28 -11.52 -14.93
C ALA A 55 1.19 -12.14 -13.85
N ASP A 56 2.47 -12.34 -14.19
CA ASP A 56 3.57 -12.72 -13.31
C ASP A 56 4.89 -12.21 -13.90
N ASP A 57 6.04 -12.53 -13.29
CA ASP A 57 7.38 -12.04 -13.66
C ASP A 57 7.82 -12.30 -15.11
N ARG A 58 7.03 -13.03 -15.92
CA ARG A 58 7.20 -13.06 -17.38
C ARG A 58 7.05 -11.68 -18.01
N ASP A 59 6.39 -10.73 -17.35
CA ASP A 59 6.29 -9.35 -17.81
C ASP A 59 7.48 -8.45 -17.48
N HIS A 60 8.55 -8.98 -16.90
CA HIS A 60 9.79 -8.22 -16.68
C HIS A 60 10.71 -8.18 -17.92
N ILE A 61 10.20 -8.49 -19.11
CA ILE A 61 10.98 -8.48 -20.36
C ILE A 61 10.98 -7.07 -20.95
N GLY A 62 12.08 -6.34 -20.77
CA GLY A 62 12.37 -5.07 -21.43
C GLY A 62 11.40 -3.91 -21.11
N TRP A 63 11.78 -2.73 -21.57
CA TRP A 63 10.97 -1.52 -21.48
C TRP A 63 9.90 -1.52 -22.58
N LYS A 64 8.64 -1.26 -22.22
CA LYS A 64 7.51 -1.41 -23.14
C LYS A 64 6.33 -0.54 -22.77
N TRP A 65 5.58 -0.12 -23.78
CA TRP A 65 4.26 0.45 -23.57
C TRP A 65 3.26 -0.64 -23.17
N PRO A 66 2.27 -0.35 -22.30
CA PRO A 66 1.30 -1.36 -21.84
C PRO A 66 0.52 -2.05 -22.97
N ASP A 67 0.28 -1.38 -24.10
CA ASP A 67 -0.38 -1.92 -25.29
C ASP A 67 0.57 -2.61 -26.29
N GLN A 68 1.87 -2.65 -25.97
CA GLN A 68 2.93 -3.28 -26.74
C GLN A 68 3.73 -4.26 -25.87
N ASP A 69 3.05 -4.96 -24.97
CA ASP A 69 3.72 -5.82 -24.00
C ASP A 69 4.33 -7.06 -24.69
N SER A 70 5.66 -7.18 -24.70
CA SER A 70 6.36 -8.30 -25.32
C SER A 70 6.23 -9.65 -24.59
N SER A 71 5.56 -9.69 -23.44
CA SER A 71 5.37 -10.91 -22.65
C SER A 71 4.60 -11.99 -23.42
N ASP A 72 5.06 -13.23 -23.33
CA ASP A 72 4.36 -14.40 -23.87
C ASP A 72 4.04 -15.41 -22.76
N TYR A 73 2.74 -15.61 -22.55
CA TYR A 73 2.21 -16.54 -21.55
C TYR A 73 1.94 -17.95 -22.10
N GLY A 74 2.29 -18.20 -23.37
CA GLY A 74 2.03 -19.44 -24.12
C GLY A 74 1.05 -19.27 -25.30
N TRP A 75 0.62 -18.03 -25.59
CA TRP A 75 -0.37 -17.70 -26.62
C TRP A 75 0.10 -16.60 -27.58
N GLY A 76 1.42 -16.41 -27.67
CA GLY A 76 2.06 -15.37 -28.46
C GLY A 76 2.27 -14.08 -27.66
N PRO A 77 3.22 -13.23 -28.10
CA PRO A 77 3.53 -11.96 -27.45
C PRO A 77 2.34 -10.98 -27.54
N ASN A 78 2.20 -10.11 -26.54
CA ASN A 78 1.16 -9.06 -26.48
C ASN A 78 -0.28 -9.60 -26.62
N SER A 79 -0.56 -10.72 -25.97
CA SER A 79 -1.81 -11.47 -26.08
C SER A 79 -2.46 -11.66 -24.71
N TYR A 80 -2.77 -12.90 -24.33
CA TYR A 80 -3.38 -13.22 -23.04
C TYR A 80 -2.39 -13.14 -21.87
N ARG A 81 -2.89 -12.70 -20.71
CA ARG A 81 -2.17 -12.74 -19.42
C ARG A 81 -2.70 -13.88 -18.55
N ALA A 82 -1.84 -14.43 -17.70
CA ALA A 82 -2.27 -15.36 -16.67
C ALA A 82 -3.17 -14.67 -15.63
N LEU A 83 -4.18 -15.37 -15.14
CA LEU A 83 -5.06 -14.94 -14.06
C LEU A 83 -5.02 -15.99 -12.95
N TYR A 84 -4.74 -15.56 -11.72
CA TYR A 84 -4.59 -16.45 -10.57
C TYR A 84 -5.80 -16.35 -9.64
N PHE A 85 -6.47 -17.50 -9.46
CA PHE A 85 -7.59 -17.65 -8.53
C PHE A 85 -7.07 -17.75 -7.09
N ALA A 86 -7.71 -17.09 -6.13
CA ALA A 86 -7.40 -17.21 -4.71
C ALA A 86 -8.03 -18.49 -4.15
N ASP A 87 -7.31 -19.61 -4.24
CA ASP A 87 -7.77 -20.88 -3.68
C ASP A 87 -7.17 -21.19 -2.31
N GLY A 88 -6.25 -20.35 -1.80
CA GLY A 88 -5.58 -20.48 -0.51
C GLY A 88 -4.67 -21.70 -0.39
N ARG A 89 -4.13 -22.20 -1.50
CA ARG A 89 -3.13 -23.28 -1.53
C ARG A 89 -1.82 -22.75 -2.13
N PRO A 90 -0.68 -23.41 -1.88
CA PRO A 90 0.55 -23.13 -2.61
C PRO A 90 0.32 -23.09 -4.12
N GLN A 91 0.64 -21.96 -4.73
CA GLN A 91 0.47 -21.67 -6.15
C GLN A 91 1.79 -21.15 -6.75
N GLY A 92 1.90 -21.10 -8.06
CA GLY A 92 3.13 -20.71 -8.76
C GLY A 92 3.50 -21.72 -9.83
N LEU A 93 4.39 -21.31 -10.71
CA LEU A 93 4.80 -22.08 -11.88
C LEU A 93 6.28 -22.48 -11.76
N LYS A 94 6.69 -23.50 -12.52
CA LYS A 94 8.02 -24.13 -12.43
C LYS A 94 8.38 -24.53 -10.98
N GLU A 95 9.52 -24.09 -10.48
CA GLU A 95 10.07 -24.43 -9.16
C GLU A 95 9.66 -23.45 -8.06
N PHE A 96 9.16 -22.27 -8.42
CA PHE A 96 8.82 -21.21 -7.48
C PHE A 96 7.35 -21.27 -7.10
N LYS A 97 7.06 -21.98 -5.99
CA LYS A 97 5.72 -22.04 -5.40
C LYS A 97 5.62 -21.17 -4.15
N SER A 98 4.48 -20.53 -3.99
CA SER A 98 4.05 -19.78 -2.81
C SER A 98 3.75 -20.71 -1.64
N THR A 99 3.57 -20.14 -0.46
CA THR A 99 3.30 -20.87 0.79
C THR A 99 1.90 -20.60 1.33
N SER A 100 0.97 -20.17 0.46
CA SER A 100 -0.40 -19.79 0.84
C SER A 100 -1.12 -20.88 1.64
N THR A 101 -1.86 -20.45 2.65
CA THR A 101 -2.62 -21.31 3.59
C THR A 101 -4.11 -20.99 3.63
N GLY A 102 -4.52 -19.83 3.14
CA GLY A 102 -5.88 -19.33 3.16
C GLY A 102 -6.11 -18.19 2.19
N VAL A 103 -7.23 -17.48 2.31
CA VAL A 103 -7.59 -16.35 1.44
C VAL A 103 -7.93 -15.08 2.22
N ALA A 104 -7.68 -15.10 3.54
CA ALA A 104 -8.24 -14.13 4.46
C ALA A 104 -7.58 -12.74 4.37
N ASN A 105 -6.28 -12.65 4.05
CA ASN A 105 -5.61 -11.37 3.80
C ASN A 105 -6.27 -10.60 2.64
N LEU A 106 -6.48 -11.28 1.53
CA LEU A 106 -7.16 -10.71 0.36
C LEU A 106 -8.63 -10.41 0.66
N ALA A 107 -9.32 -11.36 1.29
CA ALA A 107 -10.74 -11.26 1.53
C ALA A 107 -11.12 -10.14 2.50
N GLY A 108 -10.35 -10.00 3.57
CA GLY A 108 -10.56 -8.95 4.57
C GLY A 108 -10.37 -7.55 3.97
N ARG A 109 -9.27 -7.35 3.24
CA ARG A 109 -8.95 -6.07 2.57
C ARG A 109 -9.96 -5.72 1.48
N TYR A 110 -10.38 -6.72 0.70
CA TYR A 110 -11.43 -6.57 -0.30
C TYR A 110 -12.75 -6.14 0.35
N ALA A 111 -13.15 -6.83 1.42
CA ALA A 111 -14.39 -6.54 2.14
C ALA A 111 -14.38 -5.14 2.75
N ALA A 112 -13.25 -4.71 3.32
CA ALA A 112 -13.08 -3.35 3.82
C ALA A 112 -13.31 -2.31 2.72
N GLY A 113 -12.58 -2.42 1.60
CA GLY A 113 -12.72 -1.50 0.46
C GLY A 113 -14.15 -1.42 -0.09
N MET A 114 -14.83 -2.56 -0.21
CA MET A 114 -16.21 -2.63 -0.70
C MET A 114 -17.26 -2.14 0.31
N ALA A 115 -17.05 -2.33 1.62
CA ALA A 115 -17.90 -1.76 2.66
C ALA A 115 -17.75 -0.23 2.73
N MET A 116 -16.52 0.28 2.63
CA MET A 116 -16.26 1.72 2.48
C MET A 116 -16.92 2.26 1.20
N ALA A 117 -16.87 1.52 0.09
CA ALA A 117 -17.54 1.90 -1.14
C ALA A 117 -19.07 2.01 -0.97
N TYR A 118 -19.70 1.08 -0.25
CA TYR A 118 -21.11 1.22 0.08
C TYR A 118 -21.39 2.52 0.85
N ARG A 119 -20.58 2.82 1.88
CA ARG A 119 -20.74 4.03 2.70
C ARG A 119 -20.63 5.31 1.87
N VAL A 120 -19.62 5.41 1.01
CA VAL A 120 -19.34 6.60 0.20
C VAL A 120 -20.39 6.81 -0.91
N TRP A 121 -20.82 5.74 -1.58
CA TRP A 121 -21.67 5.86 -2.79
C TRP A 121 -23.16 5.58 -2.59
N ARG A 122 -23.63 5.17 -1.40
CA ARG A 122 -25.05 4.78 -1.18
C ARG A 122 -26.10 5.79 -1.64
N GLU A 123 -25.82 7.09 -1.54
CA GLU A 123 -26.77 8.14 -1.94
C GLU A 123 -26.68 8.47 -3.44
N ARG A 124 -25.46 8.45 -4.00
CA ARG A 124 -25.19 8.95 -5.36
C ARG A 124 -25.19 7.85 -6.42
N ALA A 125 -24.81 6.63 -6.06
CA ALA A 125 -24.78 5.47 -6.93
C ALA A 125 -25.31 4.22 -6.17
N PRO A 126 -26.61 4.19 -5.81
CA PRO A 126 -27.17 3.18 -4.91
C PRO A 126 -27.01 1.74 -5.42
N VAL A 127 -27.08 1.52 -6.74
CA VAL A 127 -26.87 0.18 -7.34
C VAL A 127 -25.42 -0.28 -7.15
N PHE A 128 -24.45 0.59 -7.46
CA PHE A 128 -23.03 0.30 -7.25
C PHE A 128 -22.72 0.05 -5.77
N ALA A 129 -23.26 0.87 -4.89
CA ALA A 129 -23.11 0.71 -3.45
C ALA A 129 -23.69 -0.63 -2.98
N ALA A 130 -24.92 -0.97 -3.37
CA ALA A 130 -25.56 -2.23 -3.00
C ALA A 130 -24.77 -3.46 -3.49
N ASN A 131 -24.27 -3.42 -4.73
CA ASN A 131 -23.41 -4.48 -5.27
C ASN A 131 -22.11 -4.59 -4.50
N SER A 132 -21.51 -3.46 -4.11
CA SER A 132 -20.29 -3.43 -3.30
C SER A 132 -20.54 -4.06 -1.92
N LEU A 133 -21.64 -3.71 -1.23
CA LEU A 133 -21.97 -4.34 0.05
C LEU A 133 -22.22 -5.85 -0.09
N ALA A 134 -22.87 -6.30 -1.17
CA ALA A 134 -23.08 -7.72 -1.43
C ALA A 134 -21.74 -8.45 -1.63
N ALA A 135 -20.85 -7.90 -2.47
CA ALA A 135 -19.52 -8.45 -2.71
C ALA A 135 -18.66 -8.46 -1.44
N ALA A 136 -18.73 -7.40 -0.63
CA ALA A 136 -18.02 -7.32 0.65
C ALA A 136 -18.40 -8.48 1.59
N ARG A 137 -19.70 -8.77 1.72
CA ARG A 137 -20.21 -9.86 2.54
C ARG A 137 -19.76 -11.23 2.03
N ASP A 138 -19.88 -11.43 0.72
CA ASP A 138 -19.55 -12.72 0.11
C ASP A 138 -18.06 -13.03 0.28
N VAL A 139 -17.20 -12.11 -0.16
CA VAL A 139 -15.74 -12.27 -0.07
C VAL A 139 -15.27 -12.38 1.38
N TYR A 140 -15.80 -11.58 2.30
CA TYR A 140 -15.49 -11.73 3.73
C TYR A 140 -15.83 -13.12 4.25
N SER A 141 -16.97 -13.69 3.82
CA SER A 141 -17.35 -15.05 4.22
C SER A 141 -16.38 -16.11 3.69
N MET A 142 -15.81 -15.92 2.50
CA MET A 142 -14.74 -16.77 1.95
C MET A 142 -13.50 -16.73 2.84
N GLY A 143 -13.05 -15.53 3.23
CA GLY A 143 -11.91 -15.33 4.14
C GLY A 143 -12.12 -16.00 5.50
N LYS A 144 -13.30 -15.83 6.08
CA LYS A 144 -13.67 -16.47 7.35
C LYS A 144 -13.75 -18.00 7.25
N ALA A 145 -14.22 -18.53 6.12
CA ALA A 145 -14.29 -19.97 5.89
C ALA A 145 -12.90 -20.60 5.66
N LYS A 146 -11.93 -19.81 5.16
CA LYS A 146 -10.57 -20.26 4.89
C LYS A 146 -9.52 -19.25 5.35
N GLU A 147 -9.38 -19.17 6.67
CA GLU A 147 -8.37 -18.36 7.36
C GLU A 147 -6.95 -18.72 6.93
N GLY A 148 -6.05 -17.73 6.96
CA GLY A 148 -4.70 -17.82 6.42
C GLY A 148 -4.48 -16.82 5.29
N TYR A 149 -3.32 -16.89 4.66
CA TYR A 149 -2.89 -15.90 3.66
C TYR A 149 -2.75 -16.51 2.27
N GLN A 150 -2.95 -15.68 1.26
CA GLN A 150 -2.66 -15.94 -0.15
C GLN A 150 -1.51 -15.02 -0.57
N GLN A 151 -0.41 -15.62 -0.99
CA GLN A 151 0.76 -14.93 -1.55
C GLN A 151 0.64 -14.80 -3.07
N GLY A 152 1.38 -13.83 -3.60
CA GLY A 152 1.58 -13.66 -5.04
C GLY A 152 2.26 -14.86 -5.68
N ASN A 153 2.12 -14.97 -6.99
CA ASN A 153 2.61 -16.07 -7.80
C ASN A 153 3.73 -15.61 -8.74
N SER A 154 4.65 -16.53 -8.97
CA SER A 154 5.81 -16.34 -9.83
C SER A 154 5.94 -17.50 -10.83
N TYR A 155 6.72 -17.27 -11.88
CA TYR A 155 7.06 -18.20 -12.95
C TYR A 155 8.55 -18.56 -12.96
N GLY A 156 9.42 -17.58 -13.19
CA GLY A 156 10.85 -17.77 -13.39
C GLY A 156 11.75 -17.19 -12.30
N ALA A 157 11.19 -16.39 -11.38
CA ALA A 157 11.90 -15.78 -10.28
C ALA A 157 11.37 -16.25 -8.90
N PRO A 158 12.23 -16.23 -7.85
CA PRO A 158 11.79 -16.51 -6.47
C PRO A 158 10.98 -15.37 -5.84
N TYR A 159 10.94 -14.21 -6.50
CA TYR A 159 10.30 -12.98 -6.00
C TYR A 159 8.77 -13.03 -6.13
N ARG A 160 8.07 -12.49 -5.13
CA ARG A 160 6.60 -12.35 -5.06
C ARG A 160 6.21 -11.41 -3.92
N TYR A 161 4.92 -11.08 -3.81
CA TYR A 161 4.34 -10.56 -2.57
C TYR A 161 4.21 -11.70 -1.54
N THR A 162 4.99 -11.62 -0.47
CA THR A 162 5.17 -12.69 0.52
C THR A 162 4.32 -12.53 1.77
N GLU A 163 3.18 -11.83 1.67
CA GLU A 163 2.21 -11.65 2.77
C GLU A 163 2.02 -12.95 3.56
N ASP A 164 2.22 -12.88 4.88
CA ASP A 164 1.96 -13.98 5.82
C ASP A 164 1.12 -13.57 7.04
N THR A 165 0.69 -12.30 7.08
CA THR A 165 -0.38 -11.78 7.94
C THR A 165 -1.72 -11.81 7.22
N TRP A 166 -2.82 -11.62 7.97
CA TRP A 166 -4.19 -11.73 7.46
C TRP A 166 -5.24 -11.35 8.51
N ALA A 167 -4.86 -11.44 9.80
CA ALA A 167 -5.72 -11.10 10.93
C ALA A 167 -6.17 -9.64 10.87
N ASP A 168 -5.23 -8.75 10.58
CA ASP A 168 -5.40 -7.32 10.38
C ASP A 168 -6.35 -6.99 9.22
N ASP A 169 -6.23 -7.68 8.09
CA ASP A 169 -7.15 -7.50 6.97
C ASP A 169 -8.58 -7.93 7.33
N MET A 170 -8.73 -9.09 8.01
CA MET A 170 -10.04 -9.58 8.45
C MET A 170 -10.65 -8.71 9.55
N GLU A 171 -9.83 -8.15 10.45
CA GLU A 171 -10.25 -7.13 11.40
C GLU A 171 -10.84 -5.92 10.67
N TRP A 172 -10.11 -5.39 9.69
CA TRP A 172 -10.54 -4.22 8.95
C TRP A 172 -11.84 -4.49 8.19
N GLY A 173 -11.91 -5.61 7.45
CA GLY A 173 -13.13 -6.00 6.75
C GLY A 173 -14.34 -6.15 7.69
N ALA A 174 -14.14 -6.75 8.87
CA ALA A 174 -15.20 -6.92 9.86
C ALA A 174 -15.65 -5.59 10.47
N ALA A 175 -14.71 -4.70 10.80
CA ALA A 175 -15.02 -3.38 11.35
C ALA A 175 -15.82 -2.54 10.38
N GLU A 176 -15.41 -2.48 9.10
CA GLU A 176 -16.11 -1.72 8.06
C GLU A 176 -17.49 -2.31 7.74
N LEU A 177 -17.62 -3.64 7.69
CA LEU A 177 -18.92 -4.30 7.54
C LEU A 177 -19.83 -4.01 8.73
N TYR A 178 -19.32 -4.05 9.97
CA TYR A 178 -20.11 -3.67 11.13
C TYR A 178 -20.58 -2.21 11.05
N ALA A 179 -19.70 -1.29 10.66
CA ALA A 179 -20.03 0.13 10.56
C ALA A 179 -21.20 0.42 9.61
N VAL A 180 -21.36 -0.37 8.54
CA VAL A 180 -22.40 -0.16 7.53
C VAL A 180 -23.64 -1.04 7.71
N THR A 181 -23.58 -2.11 8.51
CA THR A 181 -24.72 -3.04 8.68
C THR A 181 -25.26 -3.12 10.10
N GLY A 182 -24.46 -2.79 11.11
CA GLY A 182 -24.79 -2.93 12.53
C GLY A 182 -24.89 -4.38 13.03
N GLU A 183 -24.52 -5.37 12.21
CA GLU A 183 -24.64 -6.78 12.60
C GLU A 183 -23.60 -7.18 13.65
N ALA A 184 -24.08 -7.60 14.82
CA ALA A 184 -23.24 -7.99 15.96
C ALA A 184 -22.21 -9.11 15.64
N GLY A 185 -22.47 -9.92 14.61
CA GLY A 185 -21.53 -10.94 14.13
C GLY A 185 -20.21 -10.34 13.64
N PHE A 186 -20.26 -9.23 12.89
CA PHE A 186 -19.07 -8.55 12.39
C PHE A 186 -18.31 -7.86 13.52
N LEU A 187 -18.99 -7.23 14.49
CA LEU A 187 -18.32 -6.67 15.66
C LEU A 187 -17.59 -7.74 16.49
N LYS A 188 -18.21 -8.92 16.66
CA LYS A 188 -17.58 -10.05 17.35
C LYS A 188 -16.34 -10.54 16.62
N ASP A 189 -16.42 -10.64 15.29
CA ASP A 189 -15.28 -11.05 14.47
C ASP A 189 -14.17 -9.99 14.52
N ALA A 190 -14.49 -8.70 14.37
CA ALA A 190 -13.53 -7.60 14.45
C ALA A 190 -12.76 -7.64 15.78
N LYS A 191 -13.45 -7.75 16.91
CA LYS A 191 -12.82 -7.92 18.24
C LYS A 191 -11.97 -9.20 18.35
N ARG A 192 -12.29 -10.28 17.63
CA ARG A 192 -11.48 -11.51 17.61
C ARG A 192 -10.20 -11.28 16.81
N TYR A 193 -10.33 -10.75 15.60
CA TYR A 193 -9.23 -10.51 14.69
C TYR A 193 -8.27 -9.44 15.22
N ALA A 194 -8.77 -8.37 15.84
CA ALA A 194 -7.97 -7.37 16.52
C ALA A 194 -7.04 -7.95 17.59
N ARG A 195 -7.55 -8.85 18.43
CA ARG A 195 -6.73 -9.53 19.46
C ARG A 195 -5.69 -10.46 18.84
N MET A 196 -6.01 -11.07 17.71
CA MET A 196 -5.13 -12.00 17.01
C MET A 196 -4.02 -11.27 16.25
N ALA A 197 -4.35 -10.15 15.61
CA ALA A 197 -3.38 -9.24 14.99
C ALA A 197 -2.50 -8.61 16.08
N GLY A 198 -3.10 -8.06 17.14
CA GLY A 198 -2.40 -7.39 18.21
C GLY A 198 -1.45 -6.32 17.66
N SER A 199 -0.20 -6.34 18.11
CA SER A 199 0.88 -5.47 17.62
C SER A 199 1.74 -6.10 16.51
N THR A 200 1.25 -7.14 15.83
CA THR A 200 1.96 -7.77 14.70
C THR A 200 2.25 -6.72 13.62
N SER A 201 3.53 -6.46 13.36
CA SER A 201 3.98 -5.43 12.42
C SER A 201 5.45 -5.65 12.04
N TRP A 202 5.87 -5.01 10.95
CA TRP A 202 7.26 -4.84 10.55
C TRP A 202 8.03 -3.85 11.44
N LEU A 203 7.34 -2.94 12.13
CA LEU A 203 7.96 -1.85 12.92
C LEU A 203 9.10 -2.30 13.87
N PRO A 204 8.99 -3.40 14.65
CA PRO A 204 10.07 -3.86 15.52
C PRO A 204 11.16 -4.67 14.82
N ARG A 205 11.11 -4.86 13.49
CA ARG A 205 12.01 -5.74 12.72
C ARG A 205 13.03 -4.94 11.92
N ASP A 206 14.27 -5.43 11.89
CA ASP A 206 15.31 -4.84 11.03
C ASP A 206 15.32 -5.41 9.61
N THR A 207 14.70 -6.57 9.41
CA THR A 207 14.50 -7.22 8.11
C THR A 207 13.11 -7.87 8.03
N THR A 208 12.53 -7.92 6.83
CA THR A 208 11.31 -8.67 6.52
C THR A 208 11.40 -9.24 5.11
N ASN A 209 10.57 -10.22 4.78
CA ASN A 209 10.39 -10.59 3.37
C ASN A 209 9.59 -9.50 2.64
N HIS A 210 9.72 -9.48 1.31
CA HIS A 210 9.07 -8.49 0.47
C HIS A 210 7.53 -8.53 0.59
N TYR A 211 6.91 -7.43 1.03
CA TYR A 211 5.46 -7.32 1.30
C TYR A 211 4.92 -8.26 2.40
N GLN A 212 5.77 -8.82 3.27
CA GLN A 212 5.35 -9.77 4.31
C GLN A 212 4.20 -9.24 5.20
N TYR A 213 4.24 -7.94 5.50
CA TYR A 213 3.31 -7.23 6.39
C TYR A 213 2.39 -6.25 5.64
N TYR A 214 2.20 -6.43 4.34
CA TYR A 214 1.30 -5.56 3.56
C TYR A 214 -0.15 -5.72 4.09
N PRO A 215 -0.95 -4.65 4.29
CA PRO A 215 -0.83 -3.27 3.77
C PRO A 215 -0.01 -2.30 4.64
N PHE A 216 1.05 -2.76 5.30
CA PHE A 216 2.06 -2.03 6.12
C PHE A 216 1.52 -1.22 7.31
N VAL A 217 0.22 -0.94 7.38
CA VAL A 217 -0.47 -0.34 8.51
C VAL A 217 -1.78 -1.10 8.73
N ASN A 218 -2.03 -1.56 9.96
CA ASN A 218 -3.31 -2.18 10.31
C ASN A 218 -4.36 -1.08 10.52
N VAL A 219 -5.13 -0.74 9.49
CA VAL A 219 -6.25 0.23 9.59
C VAL A 219 -7.43 -0.33 10.39
N GLY A 220 -7.51 -1.65 10.58
CA GLY A 220 -8.57 -2.32 11.35
C GLY A 220 -8.67 -1.83 12.79
N HIS A 221 -7.53 -1.61 13.46
CA HIS A 221 -7.52 -1.07 14.83
C HIS A 221 -8.21 0.29 14.91
N PHE A 222 -7.98 1.17 13.93
CA PHE A 222 -8.63 2.48 13.83
C PHE A 222 -10.12 2.33 13.50
N ALA A 223 -10.48 1.53 12.50
CA ALA A 223 -11.87 1.34 12.07
C ALA A 223 -12.75 0.73 13.17
N LEU A 224 -12.19 -0.10 14.05
CA LEU A 224 -12.90 -0.73 15.16
C LEU A 224 -13.05 0.19 16.39
N TYR A 225 -12.21 1.21 16.54
CA TYR A 225 -12.02 1.94 17.79
C TYR A 225 -13.31 2.59 18.34
N ASP A 226 -14.11 3.23 17.50
CA ASP A 226 -15.34 3.92 17.91
C ASP A 226 -16.53 2.95 18.13
N HIS A 227 -16.32 1.65 17.95
CA HIS A 227 -17.35 0.62 18.04
C HIS A 227 -17.23 -0.29 19.26
N VAL A 228 -16.27 0.00 20.14
CA VAL A 228 -15.91 -0.86 21.26
C VAL A 228 -15.89 -0.08 22.58
N ASP A 229 -15.84 -0.81 23.69
CA ASP A 229 -15.73 -0.23 25.03
C ASP A 229 -14.32 0.31 25.30
N GLU A 230 -14.20 1.19 26.31
CA GLU A 230 -12.97 1.88 26.69
C GLU A 230 -11.79 0.90 26.94
N ALA A 231 -12.04 -0.24 27.59
CA ALA A 231 -10.99 -1.23 27.83
C ALA A 231 -10.45 -1.85 26.53
N PHE A 232 -11.30 -2.02 25.52
CA PHE A 232 -10.87 -2.47 24.21
C PHE A 232 -10.22 -1.34 23.40
N GLN A 233 -10.71 -0.09 23.51
CA GLN A 233 -10.06 1.10 22.93
C GLN A 233 -8.61 1.21 23.41
N ASP A 234 -8.37 1.06 24.72
CA ASP A 234 -7.03 1.04 25.31
C ASP A 234 -6.13 -0.04 24.68
N SER A 235 -6.70 -1.22 24.40
CA SER A 235 -5.97 -2.32 23.77
C SER A 235 -5.57 -1.96 22.33
N LEU A 236 -6.49 -1.42 21.54
CA LEU A 236 -6.26 -1.02 20.15
C LEU A 236 -5.21 0.11 20.05
N ALA A 237 -5.34 1.14 20.89
CA ALA A 237 -4.36 2.21 20.99
C ALA A 237 -2.99 1.68 21.44
N GLY A 238 -2.97 0.73 22.38
CA GLY A 238 -1.76 0.06 22.86
C GLY A 238 -1.03 -0.72 21.75
N TYR A 239 -1.75 -1.35 20.83
CA TYR A 239 -1.15 -2.05 19.70
C TYR A 239 -0.43 -1.09 18.74
N TYR A 240 -1.03 0.05 18.41
CA TYR A 240 -0.35 1.11 17.66
C TYR A 240 0.86 1.67 18.40
N ARG A 241 0.71 1.96 19.70
CA ARG A 241 1.77 2.51 20.53
C ARG A 241 3.02 1.63 20.53
N ALA A 242 2.86 0.31 20.68
CA ALA A 242 3.98 -0.63 20.68
C ALA A 242 4.81 -0.56 19.40
N GLY A 243 4.17 -0.42 18.24
CA GLY A 243 4.86 -0.25 16.96
C GLY A 243 5.57 1.10 16.85
N ILE A 244 4.92 2.18 17.27
CA ILE A 244 5.47 3.55 17.24
C ILE A 244 6.71 3.64 18.13
N GLU A 245 6.66 3.10 19.34
CA GLU A 245 7.78 3.10 20.28
C GLU A 245 8.98 2.28 19.75
N ALA A 246 8.73 1.17 19.05
CA ALA A 246 9.78 0.40 18.38
C ALA A 246 10.46 1.21 17.26
N ALA A 247 9.67 1.95 16.46
CA ALA A 247 10.22 2.84 15.44
C ALA A 247 11.02 4.01 16.04
N ILE A 248 10.57 4.60 17.15
CA ILE A 248 11.33 5.63 17.87
C ILE A 248 12.66 5.08 18.37
N ALA A 249 12.65 3.87 18.93
CA ALA A 249 13.88 3.22 19.39
C ALA A 249 14.88 3.02 18.24
N ARG A 250 14.42 2.68 17.02
CA ARG A 250 15.27 2.65 15.82
C ARG A 250 15.74 4.05 15.41
N GLY A 251 14.83 5.01 15.33
CA GLY A 251 15.12 6.39 14.93
C GLY A 251 16.15 7.08 15.83
N SER A 252 16.20 6.72 17.11
CA SER A 252 17.20 7.23 18.06
C SER A 252 18.65 6.88 17.71
N ARG A 253 18.86 5.93 16.78
CA ARG A 253 20.19 5.42 16.40
C ARG A 253 20.74 6.02 15.11
N ASN A 254 20.03 6.96 14.48
CA ASN A 254 20.51 7.62 13.26
C ASN A 254 20.31 9.14 13.31
N ALA A 255 21.14 9.87 12.56
CA ALA A 255 21.20 11.34 12.61
C ALA A 255 19.92 12.04 12.12
N TYR A 256 19.11 11.35 11.30
CA TYR A 256 17.88 11.88 10.72
C TYR A 256 16.63 11.55 11.55
N GLY A 257 16.75 10.66 12.54
CA GLY A 257 15.62 10.24 13.38
C GLY A 257 14.65 9.29 12.69
N ILE A 258 15.09 8.53 11.67
CA ILE A 258 14.21 7.70 10.83
C ILE A 258 13.89 6.36 11.47
N GLY A 259 12.60 6.08 11.61
CA GLY A 259 12.08 4.94 12.36
C GLY A 259 11.93 3.64 11.61
N VAL A 260 12.13 3.64 10.30
CA VAL A 260 11.89 2.47 9.44
C VAL A 260 13.19 1.71 9.15
N PRO A 261 13.14 0.39 8.92
CA PRO A 261 14.28 -0.31 8.36
C PRO A 261 14.46 0.07 6.88
N PHE A 262 15.70 0.24 6.44
CA PHE A 262 16.02 0.51 5.03
C PHE A 262 16.04 -0.80 4.23
N ILE A 263 14.88 -1.41 4.09
CA ILE A 263 14.64 -2.56 3.19
C ILE A 263 13.86 -2.08 1.96
N TRP A 264 13.70 -2.93 0.94
CA TRP A 264 12.91 -2.58 -0.25
C TRP A 264 11.51 -2.07 0.17
N CYS A 265 11.09 -0.94 -0.42
CA CYS A 265 9.90 -0.16 -0.09
C CYS A 265 10.00 0.63 1.22
N SER A 266 11.20 1.06 1.64
CA SER A 266 11.41 1.81 2.89
C SER A 266 10.61 3.11 2.96
N ASN A 267 10.36 3.77 1.82
CA ASN A 267 9.49 4.94 1.77
C ASN A 267 8.01 4.57 1.98
N ASN A 268 7.55 3.41 1.49
CA ASN A 268 6.19 2.90 1.75
C ASN A 268 6.01 2.60 3.25
N LEU A 269 7.05 2.03 3.89
CA LEU A 269 7.06 1.85 5.34
C LEU A 269 6.99 3.20 6.07
N THR A 270 7.63 4.22 5.53
CA THR A 270 7.64 5.57 6.09
C THR A 270 6.24 6.21 6.02
N THR A 271 5.54 6.11 4.90
CA THR A 271 4.15 6.59 4.78
C THR A 271 3.19 5.81 5.68
N ALA A 272 3.40 4.50 5.84
CA ALA A 272 2.63 3.66 6.75
C ALA A 272 2.84 4.05 8.23
N LEU A 273 4.08 4.34 8.64
CA LEU A 273 4.38 4.81 10.01
C LEU A 273 3.76 6.18 10.30
N ILE A 274 3.84 7.11 9.34
CA ILE A 274 3.16 8.42 9.45
C ILE A 274 1.66 8.22 9.63
N THR A 275 1.06 7.38 8.79
CA THR A 275 -0.37 7.05 8.88
C THR A 275 -0.72 6.45 10.24
N GLN A 276 0.05 5.47 10.74
CA GLN A 276 -0.20 4.87 12.05
C GLN A 276 -0.15 5.89 13.19
N ILE A 277 0.79 6.84 13.17
CA ILE A 277 0.86 7.91 14.18
C ILE A 277 -0.35 8.84 14.07
N LEU A 278 -0.72 9.29 12.87
CA LEU A 278 -1.89 10.15 12.68
C LEU A 278 -3.20 9.46 13.12
N LEU A 279 -3.36 8.17 12.84
CA LEU A 279 -4.53 7.40 13.30
C LEU A 279 -4.52 7.22 14.82
N TYR A 280 -3.35 6.96 15.43
CA TYR A 280 -3.19 6.92 16.90
C TYR A 280 -3.58 8.25 17.56
N GLU A 281 -3.09 9.37 17.04
CA GLU A 281 -3.43 10.71 17.51
C GLU A 281 -4.94 10.95 17.42
N ARG A 282 -5.58 10.49 16.35
CA ARG A 282 -7.03 10.62 16.16
C ARG A 282 -7.84 9.74 17.11
N MET A 283 -7.38 8.54 17.40
CA MET A 283 -8.05 7.63 18.36
C MET A 283 -7.96 8.16 19.79
N THR A 284 -6.79 8.68 20.18
CA THR A 284 -6.46 8.92 21.59
C THR A 284 -6.40 10.39 22.00
N GLY A 285 -6.24 11.30 21.05
CA GLY A 285 -5.88 12.70 21.30
C GLY A 285 -4.43 12.91 21.78
N ASP A 286 -3.64 11.84 21.89
CA ASP A 286 -2.26 11.89 22.39
C ASP A 286 -1.28 12.16 21.23
N VAL A 287 -0.73 13.37 21.24
CA VAL A 287 0.19 13.89 20.21
C VAL A 287 1.67 13.77 20.60
N GLN A 288 2.02 12.97 21.61
CA GLN A 288 3.42 12.89 22.09
C GLN A 288 4.42 12.41 21.02
N TYR A 289 3.93 11.73 19.97
CA TYR A 289 4.76 11.19 18.88
C TYR A 289 4.77 12.09 17.63
N HIS A 290 4.09 13.24 17.65
CA HIS A 290 3.93 14.11 16.50
C HIS A 290 5.26 14.60 15.93
N ASP A 291 6.16 15.08 16.79
CA ASP A 291 7.49 15.55 16.38
C ASP A 291 8.34 14.45 15.74
N PHE A 292 8.15 13.19 16.15
CA PHE A 292 8.82 12.06 15.53
C PHE A 292 8.23 11.76 14.14
N MET A 293 6.90 11.84 14.00
CA MET A 293 6.20 11.70 12.71
C MET A 293 6.63 12.78 11.71
N LEU A 294 6.77 14.05 12.15
CA LEU A 294 7.23 15.14 11.28
C LEU A 294 8.61 14.86 10.67
N ARG A 295 9.54 14.23 11.41
CA ARG A 295 10.85 13.82 10.88
C ARG A 295 10.72 12.78 9.77
N GLN A 296 9.76 11.86 9.90
CA GLN A 296 9.49 10.85 8.88
C GLN A 296 8.92 11.50 7.61
N ARG A 297 8.00 12.47 7.77
CA ARG A 297 7.49 13.27 6.65
C ARG A 297 8.60 14.06 5.98
N ASP A 298 9.41 14.78 6.76
CA ASP A 298 10.48 15.62 6.24
C ASP A 298 11.51 14.79 5.45
N TRP A 299 11.78 13.54 5.87
CA TRP A 299 12.62 12.61 5.13
C TRP A 299 12.15 12.38 3.70
N LEU A 300 10.84 12.15 3.51
CA LEU A 300 10.23 11.97 2.20
C LEU A 300 10.26 13.25 1.34
N LEU A 301 10.49 14.41 1.95
CA LEU A 301 10.48 15.73 1.30
C LEU A 301 11.87 16.38 1.24
N GLY A 302 12.96 15.61 1.41
CA GLY A 302 14.33 16.10 1.21
C GLY A 302 15.20 16.20 2.46
N ARG A 303 14.68 15.94 3.67
CA ARG A 303 15.50 15.88 4.89
C ARG A 303 16.18 14.51 5.03
N ASN A 304 17.06 14.21 4.08
CA ASN A 304 17.84 12.97 3.99
C ASN A 304 19.25 13.29 3.47
N PRO A 305 20.21 12.34 3.48
CA PRO A 305 21.61 12.58 3.07
C PRO A 305 21.78 13.14 1.66
N TRP A 306 20.84 12.83 0.77
CA TRP A 306 20.88 13.17 -0.64
C TRP A 306 20.27 14.55 -0.93
N GLY A 307 19.54 15.14 0.03
CA GLY A 307 18.84 16.41 -0.17
C GLY A 307 17.71 16.33 -1.20
N THR A 308 17.27 15.12 -1.55
CA THR A 308 16.29 14.85 -2.62
C THR A 308 14.94 14.46 -2.05
N SER A 309 13.86 14.95 -2.66
CA SER A 309 12.53 14.42 -2.38
C SER A 309 12.43 12.95 -2.78
N MET A 310 11.48 12.24 -2.17
CA MET A 310 11.16 10.86 -2.54
C MET A 310 9.93 10.77 -3.46
N PHE A 311 9.44 11.92 -3.93
CA PHE A 311 8.29 12.02 -4.83
C PHE A 311 8.70 12.64 -6.17
N THR A 312 8.35 11.99 -7.27
CA THR A 312 8.59 12.53 -8.61
C THR A 312 7.90 13.88 -8.81
N GLY A 313 8.59 14.86 -9.38
CA GLY A 313 8.04 16.19 -9.69
C GLY A 313 7.66 17.06 -8.48
N ILE A 314 8.08 16.68 -7.26
CA ILE A 314 7.79 17.42 -6.03
C ILE A 314 9.10 17.57 -5.23
N PRO A 315 9.55 18.78 -4.87
CA PRO A 315 8.98 20.08 -5.27
C PRO A 315 9.27 20.41 -6.73
N ARG A 316 8.42 21.23 -7.36
CA ARG A 316 8.56 21.62 -8.78
C ARG A 316 9.91 22.24 -9.14
N ASP A 317 10.46 23.04 -8.23
CA ASP A 317 11.69 23.82 -8.46
C ASP A 317 12.86 23.34 -7.55
N GLY A 318 12.88 22.05 -7.20
CA GLY A 318 13.94 21.47 -6.36
C GLY A 318 14.32 20.06 -6.78
N GLU A 319 15.04 19.39 -5.89
CA GLU A 319 15.65 18.07 -6.13
C GLU A 319 14.64 16.94 -5.88
N TYR A 320 14.45 16.07 -6.86
CA TYR A 320 13.50 14.95 -6.84
C TYR A 320 13.90 13.86 -7.84
N PRO A 321 13.34 12.64 -7.74
CA PRO A 321 13.73 11.53 -8.61
C PRO A 321 13.33 11.79 -10.07
N MET A 322 14.31 11.77 -10.97
CA MET A 322 14.16 12.00 -12.40
C MET A 322 14.31 10.70 -13.18
N ASP A 323 15.39 9.94 -12.98
CA ASP A 323 15.73 8.71 -13.73
C ASP A 323 15.04 7.48 -13.14
N VAL A 324 13.72 7.57 -12.99
CA VAL A 324 12.93 6.54 -12.31
C VAL A 324 12.82 5.24 -13.12
N HIS A 325 12.79 4.10 -12.43
CA HIS A 325 12.64 2.76 -13.02
C HIS A 325 11.21 2.54 -13.55
N THR A 326 10.85 3.21 -14.65
CA THR A 326 9.53 3.06 -15.29
C THR A 326 9.66 2.99 -16.80
N SER A 327 8.81 2.17 -17.44
CA SER A 327 8.78 2.12 -18.91
C SER A 327 8.41 3.46 -19.54
N VAL A 328 7.59 4.29 -18.87
CA VAL A 328 7.24 5.63 -19.37
C VAL A 328 8.51 6.47 -19.46
N TYR A 329 9.23 6.66 -18.35
CA TYR A 329 10.43 7.47 -18.33
C TYR A 329 11.50 6.92 -19.30
N VAL A 330 11.76 5.62 -19.30
CA VAL A 330 12.81 5.06 -20.16
C VAL A 330 12.50 5.19 -21.65
N LEU A 331 11.22 5.22 -22.05
CA LEU A 331 10.82 5.32 -23.45
C LEU A 331 10.60 6.77 -23.91
N THR A 332 10.28 7.70 -23.02
CA THR A 332 9.89 9.07 -23.39
C THR A 332 10.67 10.19 -22.70
N GLU A 333 11.41 9.87 -21.64
CA GLU A 333 12.01 10.82 -20.70
C GLU A 333 10.99 11.74 -20.01
N GLU A 334 9.69 11.37 -20.04
CA GLU A 334 8.63 12.09 -19.35
C GLU A 334 8.50 11.60 -17.90
N VAL A 335 8.59 12.55 -16.96
CA VAL A 335 8.35 12.29 -15.54
C VAL A 335 6.85 12.38 -15.25
N VAL A 336 6.29 11.30 -14.68
CA VAL A 336 4.93 11.30 -14.14
C VAL A 336 4.99 11.84 -12.70
N PRO A 337 4.43 13.02 -12.39
CA PRO A 337 4.57 13.64 -11.08
C PRO A 337 3.71 12.96 -10.00
N GLY A 338 4.18 13.01 -8.76
CA GLY A 338 3.47 12.56 -7.56
C GLY A 338 3.72 11.11 -7.15
N GLY A 339 4.50 10.35 -7.93
CA GLY A 339 4.86 8.97 -7.60
C GLY A 339 5.89 8.90 -6.48
N LEU A 340 5.63 8.10 -5.44
CA LEU A 340 6.60 7.80 -4.40
C LEU A 340 7.54 6.68 -4.86
N VAL A 341 8.84 6.95 -4.91
CA VAL A 341 9.85 5.91 -5.18
C VAL A 341 10.03 4.99 -3.98
N ASP A 342 10.36 3.73 -4.23
CA ASP A 342 10.58 2.68 -3.21
C ASP A 342 11.45 3.14 -2.04
N GLY A 343 12.49 3.89 -2.37
CA GLY A 343 13.35 4.55 -1.40
C GLY A 343 14.59 3.75 -1.01
N PRO A 344 15.42 4.35 -0.14
CA PRO A 344 16.73 3.83 0.17
C PRO A 344 16.70 2.44 0.80
N VAL A 345 17.69 1.63 0.45
CA VAL A 345 17.89 0.29 1.02
C VAL A 345 19.27 0.18 1.67
N TYR A 346 19.45 -0.82 2.54
CA TYR A 346 20.77 -1.17 3.04
C TYR A 346 21.68 -1.52 1.86
N ALA A 347 22.93 -1.06 1.88
CA ALA A 347 23.89 -1.34 0.82
C ALA A 347 24.08 -2.85 0.58
N THR A 348 23.92 -3.68 1.62
CA THR A 348 23.97 -5.14 1.50
C THR A 348 22.80 -5.72 0.69
N ILE A 349 21.63 -5.09 0.73
CA ILE A 349 20.47 -5.48 -0.09
C ILE A 349 20.75 -5.11 -1.54
N TYR A 350 21.08 -3.84 -1.81
CA TYR A 350 21.44 -3.35 -3.15
C TYR A 350 22.47 -4.27 -3.83
N ASN A 351 23.58 -4.57 -3.14
CA ASN A 351 24.66 -5.40 -3.68
C ASN A 351 24.30 -6.90 -3.85
N SER A 352 23.15 -7.34 -3.34
CA SER A 352 22.70 -8.74 -3.45
C SER A 352 21.66 -8.97 -4.56
N LEU A 353 21.07 -7.89 -5.10
CA LEU A 353 19.99 -7.98 -6.06
C LEU A 353 20.51 -8.27 -7.47
N ALA A 354 19.80 -9.15 -8.17
CA ALA A 354 20.21 -9.60 -9.50
C ALA A 354 19.85 -8.56 -10.57
N GLY A 355 20.79 -8.31 -11.49
CA GLY A 355 20.58 -7.42 -12.63
C GLY A 355 20.56 -5.92 -12.30
N LEU A 356 20.78 -5.56 -11.04
CA LEU A 356 20.86 -4.17 -10.60
C LEU A 356 22.24 -3.60 -10.94
N VAL A 357 22.27 -2.66 -11.89
CA VAL A 357 23.48 -1.96 -12.33
C VAL A 357 23.09 -0.54 -12.70
N LEU A 358 23.81 0.46 -12.15
CA LEU A 358 23.62 1.86 -12.54
C LEU A 358 23.92 2.05 -14.03
N THR A 359 23.04 2.75 -14.72
CA THR A 359 23.16 3.03 -16.15
C THR A 359 23.98 4.31 -16.41
N GLU A 360 24.06 5.19 -15.43
CA GLU A 360 24.82 6.45 -15.44
C GLU A 360 25.75 6.54 -14.21
N PRO A 361 26.67 7.52 -14.15
CA PRO A 361 27.44 7.80 -12.94
C PRO A 361 26.53 8.20 -11.77
N ASP A 362 26.79 7.68 -10.58
CA ASP A 362 26.03 8.02 -9.37
C ASP A 362 26.11 9.52 -9.04
N GLU A 363 24.99 10.21 -9.19
CA GLU A 363 24.83 11.65 -8.86
C GLU A 363 25.17 11.94 -7.40
N PHE A 364 24.90 10.99 -6.52
CA PHE A 364 25.06 11.15 -5.09
C PHE A 364 26.39 10.63 -4.54
N ALA A 365 27.36 10.26 -5.41
CA ALA A 365 28.59 9.59 -5.01
C ALA A 365 29.34 10.27 -3.84
N GLU A 366 29.30 11.61 -3.74
CA GLU A 366 29.98 12.36 -2.68
C GLU A 366 29.29 12.27 -1.31
N VAL A 367 27.98 11.97 -1.29
CA VAL A 367 27.14 11.90 -0.08
C VAL A 367 26.62 10.49 0.23
N GLN A 368 26.86 9.53 -0.67
CA GLN A 368 26.58 8.12 -0.39
C GLN A 368 27.29 7.66 0.88
N ASN A 369 26.63 6.77 1.60
CA ASN A 369 27.24 6.11 2.75
C ASN A 369 27.25 4.58 2.54
N PRO A 370 28.18 3.86 3.18
CA PRO A 370 28.35 2.42 2.94
C PRO A 370 27.27 1.55 3.60
N TYR A 371 26.31 2.14 4.32
CA TYR A 371 25.28 1.42 5.08
C TYR A 371 23.91 1.46 4.40
N VAL A 372 23.51 2.62 3.88
CA VAL A 372 22.20 2.90 3.26
C VAL A 372 22.44 3.70 1.99
N VAL A 373 21.90 3.22 0.87
CA VAL A 373 22.11 3.79 -0.46
C VAL A 373 20.76 4.14 -1.11
N TYR A 374 20.78 5.17 -1.95
CA TYR A 374 19.70 5.58 -2.83
C TYR A 374 20.35 6.08 -4.12
N HIS A 375 19.84 5.66 -5.27
CA HIS A 375 20.36 6.10 -6.56
C HIS A 375 19.19 6.60 -7.40
N ASP A 376 19.30 7.82 -7.92
CA ASP A 376 18.37 8.28 -8.96
C ASP A 376 18.85 7.75 -10.32
N ASP A 377 18.63 6.45 -10.56
CA ASP A 377 19.04 5.77 -11.79
C ASP A 377 18.04 4.68 -12.17
N ARG A 378 17.66 4.60 -13.46
CA ARG A 378 16.69 3.62 -13.98
C ARG A 378 17.18 2.18 -13.86
N GLY A 379 18.47 1.96 -13.67
CA GLY A 379 19.07 0.66 -13.40
C GLY A 379 18.83 0.16 -11.97
N ASP A 380 18.44 1.05 -11.05
CA ASP A 380 18.15 0.72 -9.65
C ASP A 380 16.64 0.66 -9.37
N TYR A 381 16.03 -0.47 -9.74
CA TYR A 381 14.64 -0.77 -9.39
C TYR A 381 14.40 -0.91 -7.88
N SER A 382 15.45 -1.08 -7.07
CA SER A 382 15.29 -1.35 -5.64
C SER A 382 15.10 -0.10 -4.80
N THR A 383 15.58 1.05 -5.32
CA THR A 383 15.45 2.35 -4.64
C THR A 383 14.65 3.37 -5.43
N ASN A 384 14.58 3.26 -6.76
CA ASN A 384 14.07 4.31 -7.64
C ASN A 384 12.86 3.91 -8.49
N GLU A 385 12.15 2.84 -8.13
CA GLU A 385 10.88 2.47 -8.76
C GLU A 385 9.70 3.18 -8.06
N PRO A 386 8.91 4.01 -8.76
CA PRO A 386 7.67 4.57 -8.22
C PRO A 386 6.62 3.48 -8.01
N THR A 387 6.07 3.39 -6.79
CA THR A 387 5.11 2.34 -6.44
C THR A 387 3.70 2.89 -6.25
N MET A 388 2.70 2.14 -6.74
CA MET A 388 1.29 2.52 -6.61
C MET A 388 0.82 2.52 -5.15
N ASP A 389 1.20 1.50 -4.37
CA ASP A 389 0.81 1.35 -2.98
C ASP A 389 1.50 2.39 -2.07
N GLY A 390 2.79 2.67 -2.31
CA GLY A 390 3.52 3.73 -1.62
C GLY A 390 2.90 5.09 -1.87
N THR A 391 2.61 5.38 -3.14
CA THR A 391 1.92 6.61 -3.56
C THR A 391 0.53 6.71 -2.93
N ALA A 392 -0.26 5.62 -2.95
CA ALA A 392 -1.58 5.58 -2.31
C ALA A 392 -1.49 5.80 -0.78
N GLY A 393 -0.49 5.22 -0.13
CA GLY A 393 -0.20 5.40 1.30
C GLY A 393 0.14 6.85 1.66
N ALA A 394 0.78 7.59 0.74
CA ALA A 394 1.10 9.00 0.93
C ALA A 394 -0.12 9.93 0.83
N ILE A 395 -1.22 9.53 0.16
CA ILE A 395 -2.37 10.42 -0.10
C ILE A 395 -2.95 10.97 1.21
N TYR A 396 -3.07 10.15 2.26
CA TYR A 396 -3.60 10.64 3.53
C TYR A 396 -2.66 11.64 4.20
N MET A 397 -1.36 11.38 4.21
CA MET A 397 -0.35 12.32 4.71
C MET A 397 -0.42 13.66 3.94
N MET A 398 -0.45 13.60 2.61
CA MET A 398 -0.52 14.79 1.75
C MET A 398 -1.79 15.59 2.02
N ALA A 399 -2.95 14.93 2.13
CA ALA A 399 -4.20 15.60 2.46
C ALA A 399 -4.19 16.19 3.88
N PHE A 400 -3.62 15.50 4.86
CA PHE A 400 -3.54 15.98 6.24
C PHE A 400 -2.77 17.31 6.34
N PHE A 401 -1.63 17.42 5.65
CA PHE A 401 -0.78 18.60 5.65
C PHE A 401 -1.09 19.63 4.54
N GLY A 402 -1.91 19.26 3.55
CA GLY A 402 -2.27 20.12 2.43
C GLY A 402 -3.14 21.32 2.83
N GLU A 403 -3.36 22.25 1.91
CA GLU A 403 -4.35 23.32 2.05
C GLU A 403 -5.77 22.80 1.79
N GLU A 404 -6.80 23.55 2.19
CA GLU A 404 -8.18 23.19 1.83
C GLU A 404 -8.38 23.30 0.30
N ALA A 405 -9.26 22.45 -0.21
CA ALA A 405 -9.76 22.48 -1.59
C ALA A 405 -10.35 23.86 -1.91
N ARG A 406 -10.18 24.33 -3.16
CA ARG A 406 -10.52 25.69 -3.60
C ARG A 406 -11.94 25.84 -4.12
#